data_AF-A0A713VE78-F1
#
_entry.id   AF-A0A713VE78-F1
#
_cell.length_a   1.000
_cell.length_b   1.000
_cell.length_c   1.000
_cell.angle_alpha   90.00
_cell.angle_beta   90.00
_cell.angle_gamma   90.00
#
_symmetry.space_group_name_H-M   'P 1'
#
loop_
_entity.id
_entity.type
_entity.pdbx_description
1 polymer ?
#
loop_
_entity_poly.entity_id
_entity_poly.type
_entity_poly.pdbx_seq_one_letter_code
_entity_poly.pdbx_strand_id
1 'polypeptide(L)'
;MTLNGKSPVKFVKYLLILAVCCILLGAGSIYGLYRYIEPQLPDVATLKDVRLQIPMQVYSADGELIAQYGEKRRIPVTLDQIPPEMINAFIATEDSRFYEHHGIDPVGIFRAASVALFSGHASQGASTITQQLARNFFLSPERTLMRKIKEAFLAIRIEQLLNKNEILELYLNKIYLGYRAYGVGAAAQVYFGKTVDQLSLSEMAVIAGLPKAPSTFNPLYSMDRAIARRNVVLSRMLSEGYITQAQYDQARSEPIDANYHAPEIAFSAPYLSEMVRQEMYNRYGESAYEDGYRIYTTITRKVQQAAQQAVRNNVLDYDMRHGYRGPANVLWKVGETAWDSKKITDTLKALPTYGPLLPAVVTSANPQEATAALADGTSVSLHMEGMRWARPYRSDTQQGPTPRKVTDVVQTGQQIWVRQVDNDWWLAQVPEVNSALVSLNPQTGAVLALVGGFDFNQSKFNRATQALRQVGSNIKPFLYTAAMDKGLTLASMLNDVPISRWDAGAGSDWRPKNSPPQYAGPIRLRQGLGQSKNVVMVRAMRAMG
;
A
#
# COMPACT_ATOMS: atom_id res chain seq x y z
N MET A 1 -69.27 -60.60 -14.87
CA MET A 1 -68.24 -59.57 -14.58
C MET A 1 -67.29 -59.51 -15.76
N THR A 2 -67.44 -58.50 -16.62
CA THR A 2 -66.53 -58.25 -17.76
C THR A 2 -66.07 -56.79 -17.65
N LEU A 3 -64.78 -56.62 -17.34
CA LEU A 3 -64.11 -55.32 -17.23
C LEU A 3 -63.88 -54.75 -18.64
N ASN A 4 -64.55 -53.64 -18.94
CA ASN A 4 -64.36 -52.86 -20.16
C ASN A 4 -62.99 -52.15 -20.13
N GLY A 5 -62.07 -52.59 -20.99
CA GLY A 5 -60.78 -51.96 -21.20
C GLY A 5 -60.93 -50.57 -21.85
N LYS A 6 -60.82 -49.51 -21.05
CA LYS A 6 -60.60 -48.15 -21.56
C LYS A 6 -59.18 -48.07 -22.12
N SER A 7 -59.07 -47.83 -23.43
CA SER A 7 -57.81 -47.69 -24.16
C SER A 7 -56.86 -46.66 -23.49
N PRO A 8 -55.61 -47.04 -23.18
CA PRO A 8 -54.61 -46.15 -22.57
C PRO A 8 -54.18 -44.97 -23.47
N VAL A 9 -54.56 -45.00 -24.76
CA VAL A 9 -54.11 -44.03 -25.78
C VAL A 9 -54.72 -42.64 -25.58
N LYS A 10 -55.96 -42.53 -25.06
CA LYS A 10 -56.60 -41.23 -24.82
C LYS A 10 -55.98 -40.49 -23.64
N PHE A 11 -55.60 -41.20 -22.58
CA PHE A 11 -54.96 -40.62 -21.39
C PHE A 11 -53.57 -40.07 -21.71
N VAL A 12 -52.76 -40.83 -22.47
CA VAL A 12 -51.43 -40.39 -22.93
C VAL A 12 -51.54 -39.14 -23.82
N LYS A 13 -52.55 -39.06 -24.70
CA LYS A 13 -52.77 -37.88 -25.55
C LYS A 13 -53.07 -36.60 -24.75
N TYR A 14 -53.93 -36.68 -23.73
CA TYR A 14 -54.20 -35.51 -22.87
C TYR A 14 -53.00 -35.13 -22.01
N LEU A 15 -52.21 -36.09 -21.54
CA LEU A 15 -50.98 -35.84 -20.80
C LEU A 15 -49.93 -35.14 -21.68
N LEU A 16 -49.83 -35.52 -22.94
CA LEU A 16 -48.91 -34.93 -23.92
C LEU A 16 -49.34 -33.51 -24.31
N ILE A 17 -50.65 -33.27 -24.52
CA ILE A 17 -51.20 -31.93 -24.73
C ILE A 17 -50.94 -31.04 -23.51
N LEU A 18 -51.16 -31.54 -22.30
CA LEU A 18 -50.89 -30.80 -21.07
C LEU A 18 -49.39 -30.47 -20.95
N ALA A 19 -48.51 -31.42 -21.25
CA ALA A 19 -47.06 -31.20 -21.24
C ALA A 19 -46.65 -30.11 -22.24
N VAL A 20 -47.17 -30.14 -23.48
CA VAL A 20 -46.91 -29.12 -24.50
C VAL A 20 -47.44 -27.76 -24.08
N CYS A 21 -48.67 -27.68 -23.54
CA CYS A 21 -49.23 -26.44 -23.01
C CYS A 21 -48.38 -25.86 -21.87
N CYS A 22 -47.91 -26.70 -20.93
CA CYS A 22 -47.02 -26.30 -19.86
C CYS A 22 -45.66 -25.79 -20.38
N ILE A 23 -45.10 -26.43 -21.40
CA ILE A 23 -43.85 -25.99 -22.05
C ILE A 23 -44.04 -24.64 -22.74
N LEU A 24 -45.12 -24.47 -23.50
CA LEU A 24 -45.41 -23.22 -24.20
C LEU A 24 -45.69 -22.07 -23.22
N LEU A 25 -46.45 -22.33 -22.16
CA LEU A 25 -46.68 -21.35 -21.09
C LEU A 25 -45.39 -21.02 -20.35
N GLY A 26 -44.55 -22.01 -20.07
CA GLY A 26 -43.23 -21.80 -19.46
C GLY A 26 -42.29 -20.97 -20.34
N ALA A 27 -42.19 -21.32 -21.62
CA ALA A 27 -41.39 -20.56 -22.60
C ALA A 27 -41.91 -19.13 -22.78
N GLY A 28 -43.23 -18.95 -22.88
CA GLY A 28 -43.88 -17.63 -22.93
C GLY A 28 -43.61 -16.81 -21.66
N SER A 29 -43.63 -17.44 -20.49
CA SER A 29 -43.32 -16.78 -19.21
C SER A 29 -41.86 -16.36 -19.11
N ILE A 30 -40.92 -17.23 -19.53
CA ILE A 30 -39.48 -16.92 -19.58
C ILE A 30 -39.22 -15.79 -20.59
N TYR A 31 -39.86 -15.83 -21.76
CA TYR A 31 -39.73 -14.79 -22.78
C TYR A 31 -40.30 -13.45 -22.31
N GLY A 32 -41.49 -13.44 -21.69
CA GLY A 32 -42.07 -12.25 -21.10
C GLY A 32 -41.19 -11.65 -20.01
N LEU A 33 -40.63 -12.50 -19.14
CA LEU A 33 -39.68 -12.10 -18.11
C LEU A 33 -38.38 -11.55 -18.70
N TYR A 34 -37.85 -12.16 -19.76
CA TYR A 34 -36.70 -11.67 -20.49
C TYR A 34 -36.96 -10.29 -21.07
N ARG A 35 -38.08 -10.07 -21.78
CA ARG A 35 -38.45 -8.78 -22.37
C ARG A 35 -38.67 -7.69 -21.33
N TYR A 36 -39.12 -8.04 -20.13
CA TYR A 36 -39.24 -7.13 -19.00
C TYR A 36 -37.87 -6.72 -18.40
N ILE A 37 -36.93 -7.67 -18.31
CA ILE A 37 -35.62 -7.47 -17.68
C ILE A 37 -34.59 -6.90 -18.66
N GLU A 38 -34.68 -7.25 -19.94
CA GLU A 38 -33.72 -6.89 -20.99
C GLU A 38 -33.37 -5.40 -21.03
N PRO A 39 -34.32 -4.45 -20.96
CA PRO A 39 -34.00 -3.02 -20.91
C PRO A 39 -33.23 -2.58 -19.66
N GLN A 40 -33.23 -3.39 -18.61
CA GLN A 40 -32.54 -3.15 -17.34
C GLN A 40 -31.17 -3.84 -17.29
N LEU A 41 -30.81 -4.65 -18.28
CA LEU A 41 -29.53 -5.33 -18.32
C LEU A 41 -28.46 -4.39 -18.90
N PRO A 42 -27.29 -4.27 -18.26
CA PRO A 42 -26.18 -3.53 -18.82
C PRO A 42 -25.66 -4.17 -20.11
N ASP A 43 -24.98 -3.36 -20.91
CA ASP A 43 -24.38 -3.81 -22.16
C ASP A 43 -23.14 -4.68 -21.91
N VAL A 44 -23.25 -5.96 -22.28
CA VAL A 44 -22.18 -6.96 -22.18
C VAL A 44 -21.08 -6.76 -23.22
N ALA A 45 -21.31 -6.00 -24.29
CA ALA A 45 -20.28 -5.71 -25.29
C ALA A 45 -19.08 -4.97 -24.69
N THR A 46 -19.31 -4.23 -23.60
CA THR A 46 -18.25 -3.57 -22.83
C THR A 46 -17.15 -4.52 -22.37
N LEU A 47 -17.43 -5.83 -22.18
CA LEU A 47 -16.43 -6.83 -21.78
C LEU A 47 -15.28 -7.00 -22.79
N LYS A 48 -15.50 -6.70 -24.08
CA LYS A 48 -14.44 -6.78 -25.10
C LYS A 48 -13.36 -5.70 -24.91
N ASP A 49 -13.76 -4.55 -24.39
CA ASP A 49 -12.90 -3.39 -24.16
C ASP A 49 -12.64 -3.16 -22.66
N VAL A 50 -13.00 -4.12 -21.80
CA VAL A 50 -12.81 -3.99 -20.36
C VAL A 50 -11.32 -3.83 -20.07
N ARG A 51 -10.99 -2.69 -19.47
CA ARG A 51 -9.70 -2.47 -18.84
C ARG A 51 -9.75 -2.99 -17.42
N LEU A 52 -8.91 -3.96 -17.13
CA LEU A 52 -8.81 -4.48 -15.78
C LEU A 52 -8.11 -3.43 -14.91
N GLN A 53 -8.65 -3.21 -13.71
CA GLN A 53 -8.08 -2.22 -12.77
C GLN A 53 -6.73 -2.73 -12.25
N ILE A 54 -5.65 -2.08 -12.69
CA ILE A 54 -4.26 -2.35 -12.34
C ILE A 54 -3.72 -1.16 -11.55
N PRO A 55 -3.07 -1.41 -10.41
CA PRO A 55 -2.54 -0.33 -9.58
C PRO A 55 -1.39 0.41 -10.28
N MET A 56 -1.31 1.71 -10.02
CA MET A 56 -0.19 2.55 -10.42
C MET A 56 1.11 2.12 -9.75
N GLN A 57 2.20 2.12 -10.50
CA GLN A 57 3.54 1.78 -10.02
C GLN A 57 4.49 2.93 -10.27
N VAL A 58 5.28 3.29 -9.25
CA VAL A 58 6.28 4.35 -9.31
C VAL A 58 7.66 3.72 -9.18
N TYR A 59 8.54 4.07 -10.12
CA TYR A 59 9.89 3.54 -10.27
C TYR A 59 10.95 4.63 -10.11
N SER A 60 12.14 4.23 -9.67
CA SER A 60 13.35 5.04 -9.76
C SER A 60 13.78 5.26 -11.22
N ALA A 61 14.76 6.13 -11.44
CA ALA A 61 15.39 6.32 -12.75
C ALA A 61 16.02 5.02 -13.31
N ASP A 62 16.43 4.12 -12.40
CA ASP A 62 17.08 2.85 -12.72
C ASP A 62 16.07 1.69 -12.82
N GLY A 63 14.76 1.98 -12.79
CA GLY A 63 13.70 0.98 -12.96
C GLY A 63 13.32 0.18 -11.70
N GLU A 64 13.73 0.63 -10.53
CA GLU A 64 13.43 -0.05 -9.26
C GLU A 64 12.09 0.45 -8.68
N LEU A 65 11.22 -0.47 -8.22
CA LEU A 65 9.91 -0.09 -7.69
C LEU A 65 10.06 0.64 -6.34
N ILE A 66 9.57 1.88 -6.24
CA ILE A 66 9.64 2.71 -5.03
C ILE A 66 8.29 2.97 -4.36
N ALA A 67 7.18 2.82 -5.10
CA ALA A 67 5.83 2.87 -4.53
C ALA A 67 4.80 2.21 -5.46
N GLN A 68 3.67 1.83 -4.88
CA GLN A 68 2.51 1.33 -5.61
C GLN A 68 1.22 1.87 -4.99
N TYR A 69 0.29 2.31 -5.83
CA TYR A 69 -0.98 2.91 -5.41
C TYR A 69 -2.16 2.27 -6.16
N GLY A 70 -3.23 1.98 -5.44
CA GLY A 70 -4.45 1.38 -5.99
C GLY A 70 -5.06 0.38 -5.02
N GLU A 71 -6.39 0.37 -4.89
CA GLU A 71 -7.09 -0.48 -3.93
C GLU A 71 -6.97 -1.97 -4.27
N LYS A 72 -6.95 -2.31 -5.55
CA LYS A 72 -6.97 -3.69 -6.04
C LYS A 72 -5.58 -4.08 -6.49
N ARG A 73 -5.09 -5.22 -6.00
CA ARG A 73 -3.87 -5.85 -6.51
C ARG A 73 -4.25 -6.72 -7.70
N ARG A 74 -3.61 -6.49 -8.83
CA ARG A 74 -3.84 -7.24 -10.05
C ARG A 74 -2.53 -7.41 -10.79
N ILE A 75 -2.26 -8.65 -11.21
CA ILE A 75 -1.20 -9.00 -12.14
C ILE A 75 -1.91 -9.74 -13.27
N PRO A 76 -2.27 -9.02 -14.36
CA PRO A 76 -2.93 -9.65 -15.50
C PRO A 76 -2.05 -10.74 -16.09
N VAL A 77 -2.65 -11.89 -16.37
CA VAL A 77 -2.02 -13.01 -17.06
C VAL A 77 -2.92 -13.44 -18.20
N THR A 78 -2.34 -13.77 -19.34
CA THR A 78 -3.09 -14.35 -20.46
C THR A 78 -3.36 -15.83 -20.18
N LEU A 79 -4.39 -16.41 -20.80
CA LEU A 79 -4.81 -17.78 -20.48
C LEU A 79 -3.71 -18.82 -20.74
N ASP A 80 -2.88 -18.60 -21.75
CA ASP A 80 -1.71 -19.43 -22.10
C ASP A 80 -0.57 -19.36 -21.08
N GLN A 81 -0.50 -18.30 -20.27
CA GLN A 81 0.45 -18.18 -19.16
C GLN A 81 -0.01 -18.96 -17.92
N ILE A 82 -1.30 -19.30 -17.84
CA ILE A 82 -1.87 -20.00 -16.68
C ILE A 82 -1.67 -21.52 -16.87
N PRO A 83 -1.06 -22.22 -15.91
CA PRO A 83 -0.90 -23.67 -16.01
C PRO A 83 -2.25 -24.39 -16.20
N PRO A 84 -2.33 -25.41 -17.08
CA PRO A 84 -3.55 -26.17 -17.33
C PRO A 84 -4.16 -26.76 -16.04
N GLU A 85 -3.33 -27.17 -15.09
CA GLU A 85 -3.74 -27.71 -13.80
C GLU A 85 -4.51 -26.67 -12.98
N MET A 86 -4.11 -25.39 -13.03
CA MET A 86 -4.84 -24.31 -12.36
C MET A 86 -6.20 -24.09 -13.01
N ILE A 87 -6.25 -24.04 -14.35
CA ILE A 87 -7.51 -23.94 -15.10
C ILE A 87 -8.46 -25.07 -14.71
N ASN A 88 -7.96 -26.30 -14.71
CA ASN A 88 -8.71 -27.50 -14.36
C ASN A 88 -9.18 -27.48 -12.89
N ALA A 89 -8.39 -26.90 -11.97
CA ALA A 89 -8.78 -26.76 -10.57
C ALA A 89 -10.02 -25.86 -10.38
N PHE A 90 -10.07 -24.74 -11.12
CA PHE A 90 -11.24 -23.85 -11.12
C PHE A 90 -12.45 -24.52 -11.79
N ILE A 91 -12.26 -25.18 -12.94
CA ILE A 91 -13.33 -25.89 -13.64
C ILE A 91 -13.92 -27.00 -12.76
N ALA A 92 -13.10 -27.90 -12.20
CA ALA A 92 -13.56 -29.00 -11.35
C ALA A 92 -14.36 -28.53 -10.11
N THR A 93 -14.00 -27.38 -9.57
CA THR A 93 -14.56 -26.87 -8.32
C THR A 93 -15.79 -26.01 -8.54
N GLU A 94 -15.74 -25.10 -9.52
CA GLU A 94 -16.78 -24.08 -9.72
C GLU A 94 -17.79 -24.48 -10.80
N ASP A 95 -17.36 -25.17 -11.88
CA ASP A 95 -18.21 -25.48 -13.03
C ASP A 95 -17.63 -26.62 -13.89
N SER A 96 -17.81 -27.88 -13.48
CA SER A 96 -17.14 -29.03 -14.11
C SER A 96 -17.56 -29.30 -15.55
N ARG A 97 -18.68 -28.72 -16.00
CA ARG A 97 -19.19 -28.83 -17.37
C ARG A 97 -19.13 -27.49 -18.10
N PHE A 98 -18.19 -26.64 -17.71
CA PHE A 98 -18.01 -25.29 -18.26
C PHE A 98 -18.01 -25.28 -19.78
N TYR A 99 -17.38 -26.24 -20.45
CA TYR A 99 -17.32 -26.31 -21.91
C TYR A 99 -18.56 -26.93 -22.58
N GLU A 100 -19.47 -27.54 -21.83
CA GLU A 100 -20.62 -28.28 -22.38
C GLU A 100 -21.92 -27.46 -22.42
N HIS A 101 -22.02 -26.39 -21.63
CA HIS A 101 -23.22 -25.56 -21.52
C HIS A 101 -23.03 -24.17 -22.12
N HIS A 102 -24.14 -23.43 -22.28
CA HIS A 102 -24.14 -22.08 -22.86
C HIS A 102 -24.68 -21.04 -21.86
N GLY A 103 -23.82 -20.57 -20.97
CA GLY A 103 -24.08 -19.52 -19.98
C GLY A 103 -24.72 -20.04 -18.70
N ILE A 104 -25.73 -20.90 -18.82
CA ILE A 104 -26.37 -21.57 -17.68
C ILE A 104 -26.24 -23.08 -17.81
N ASP A 105 -26.21 -23.78 -16.67
CA ASP A 105 -26.16 -25.24 -16.63
C ASP A 105 -27.46 -25.85 -16.07
N PRO A 106 -28.45 -26.21 -16.92
CA PRO A 106 -29.70 -26.81 -16.47
C PRO A 106 -29.52 -28.16 -15.76
N VAL A 107 -28.60 -29.00 -16.25
CA VAL A 107 -28.36 -30.32 -15.65
C VAL A 107 -27.64 -30.17 -14.30
N GLY A 108 -26.76 -29.18 -14.16
CA GLY A 108 -26.09 -28.85 -12.89
C GLY A 108 -27.05 -28.25 -11.87
N ILE A 109 -27.97 -27.39 -12.33
CA ILE A 109 -29.06 -26.84 -11.49
C ILE A 109 -29.96 -27.97 -10.99
N PHE A 110 -30.38 -28.90 -11.85
CA PHE A 110 -31.24 -30.02 -11.45
C PHE A 110 -30.53 -30.96 -10.46
N ARG A 111 -29.24 -31.26 -10.70
CA ARG A 111 -28.39 -32.02 -9.77
C ARG A 111 -28.24 -31.33 -8.42
N ALA A 112 -27.99 -30.02 -8.40
CA ALA A 112 -27.88 -29.28 -7.14
C ALA A 112 -29.21 -29.25 -6.38
N ALA A 113 -30.34 -29.11 -7.08
CA ALA A 113 -31.67 -29.14 -6.50
C ALA A 113 -32.03 -30.51 -5.92
N SER A 114 -31.73 -31.61 -6.64
CA SER A 114 -31.97 -32.96 -6.14
C SER A 114 -31.14 -33.25 -4.89
N VAL A 115 -29.84 -32.91 -4.90
CA VAL A 115 -28.99 -33.03 -3.72
C VAL A 115 -29.56 -32.25 -2.54
N ALA A 116 -29.94 -30.98 -2.74
CA ALA A 116 -30.50 -30.15 -1.66
C ALA A 116 -31.81 -30.71 -1.08
N LEU A 117 -32.68 -31.31 -1.92
CA LEU A 117 -33.91 -31.96 -1.48
C LEU A 117 -33.65 -33.21 -0.64
N PHE A 118 -32.63 -34.01 -0.99
CA PHE A 118 -32.31 -35.24 -0.26
C PHE A 118 -31.41 -35.03 0.97
N SER A 119 -30.49 -34.05 0.95
CA SER A 119 -29.56 -33.78 2.06
C SER A 119 -30.04 -32.74 3.06
N GLY A 120 -31.19 -32.10 2.82
CA GLY A 120 -31.78 -31.06 3.68
C GLY A 120 -31.02 -29.73 3.74
N HIS A 121 -29.84 -29.65 3.10
CA HIS A 121 -28.99 -28.46 3.04
C HIS A 121 -28.32 -28.35 1.67
N ALA A 122 -28.20 -27.13 1.15
CA ALA A 122 -27.52 -26.86 -0.11
C ALA A 122 -25.99 -26.99 0.06
N SER A 123 -25.41 -28.11 -0.41
CA SER A 123 -23.97 -28.39 -0.31
C SER A 123 -23.17 -28.01 -1.57
N GLN A 124 -23.83 -27.97 -2.75
CA GLN A 124 -23.21 -27.66 -4.05
C GLN A 124 -23.70 -26.32 -4.63
N GLY A 125 -22.78 -25.58 -5.26
CA GLY A 125 -23.12 -24.36 -6.00
C GLY A 125 -23.75 -24.69 -7.35
N ALA A 126 -24.87 -24.04 -7.66
CA ALA A 126 -25.56 -24.17 -8.96
C ALA A 126 -25.16 -23.09 -9.97
N SER A 127 -24.11 -22.30 -9.70
CA SER A 127 -23.74 -21.14 -10.53
C SER A 127 -22.56 -21.44 -11.43
N THR A 128 -22.70 -21.20 -12.74
CA THR A 128 -21.64 -21.39 -13.74
C THR A 128 -20.54 -20.32 -13.61
N ILE A 129 -19.36 -20.57 -14.17
CA ILE A 129 -18.28 -19.57 -14.20
C ILE A 129 -18.76 -18.27 -14.89
N THR A 130 -19.49 -18.39 -15.99
CA THR A 130 -20.04 -17.24 -16.74
C THR A 130 -21.06 -16.46 -15.91
N GLN A 131 -21.90 -17.13 -15.12
CA GLN A 131 -22.80 -16.48 -14.17
C GLN A 131 -22.03 -15.73 -13.08
N GLN A 132 -20.95 -16.31 -12.55
CA GLN A 132 -20.10 -15.62 -11.58
C GLN A 132 -19.39 -14.42 -12.20
N LEU A 133 -18.93 -14.52 -13.45
CA LEU A 133 -18.35 -13.42 -14.21
C LEU A 133 -19.36 -12.27 -14.37
N ALA A 134 -20.58 -12.57 -14.82
CA ALA A 134 -21.65 -11.59 -14.95
C ALA A 134 -21.94 -10.87 -13.63
N ARG A 135 -22.00 -11.63 -12.52
CA ARG A 135 -22.19 -11.06 -11.18
C ARG A 135 -21.06 -10.10 -10.79
N ASN A 136 -19.81 -10.48 -11.06
CA ASN A 136 -18.64 -9.71 -10.63
C ASN A 136 -18.38 -8.45 -11.47
N PHE A 137 -18.95 -8.35 -12.67
CA PHE A 137 -18.82 -7.18 -13.55
C PHE A 137 -20.01 -6.22 -13.48
N PHE A 138 -21.24 -6.75 -13.40
CA PHE A 138 -22.43 -5.97 -13.74
C PHE A 138 -23.45 -5.84 -12.61
N LEU A 139 -23.40 -6.71 -11.61
CA LEU A 139 -24.48 -6.82 -10.62
C LEU A 139 -24.00 -6.39 -9.23
N SER A 140 -24.93 -5.85 -8.45
CA SER A 140 -24.69 -5.55 -7.04
C SER A 140 -24.55 -6.84 -6.20
N PRO A 141 -23.94 -6.78 -5.01
CA PRO A 141 -23.75 -7.95 -4.14
C PRO A 141 -25.04 -8.51 -3.51
N GLU A 142 -26.19 -7.87 -3.70
CA GLU A 142 -27.45 -8.16 -2.99
C GLU A 142 -28.01 -9.56 -3.29
N ARG A 143 -28.35 -10.36 -2.28
CA ARG A 143 -28.81 -11.74 -2.50
C ARG A 143 -30.32 -11.86 -2.81
N THR A 144 -30.76 -11.33 -3.96
CA THR A 144 -32.16 -11.44 -4.41
C THR A 144 -32.36 -12.47 -5.53
N LEU A 145 -33.56 -13.06 -5.62
CA LEU A 145 -33.93 -13.97 -6.73
C LEU A 145 -33.89 -13.25 -8.08
N MET A 146 -34.34 -11.98 -8.11
CA MET A 146 -34.30 -11.14 -9.30
C MET A 146 -32.86 -10.92 -9.80
N ARG A 147 -31.90 -10.67 -8.90
CA ARG A 147 -30.48 -10.60 -9.28
C ARG A 147 -30.01 -11.92 -9.91
N LYS A 148 -30.41 -13.07 -9.36
CA LYS A 148 -30.01 -14.37 -9.91
C LYS A 148 -30.57 -14.63 -11.31
N ILE A 149 -31.80 -14.15 -11.60
CA ILE A 149 -32.39 -14.19 -12.94
C ILE A 149 -31.59 -13.27 -13.90
N LYS A 150 -31.26 -12.04 -13.47
CA LYS A 150 -30.40 -11.13 -14.25
C LYS A 150 -29.03 -11.75 -14.55
N GLU A 151 -28.43 -12.43 -13.57
CA GLU A 151 -27.17 -13.16 -13.70
C GLU A 151 -27.24 -14.26 -14.78
N ALA A 152 -28.33 -15.02 -14.82
CA ALA A 152 -28.54 -16.06 -15.83
C ALA A 152 -28.66 -15.49 -17.25
N PHE A 153 -29.46 -14.44 -17.44
CA PHE A 153 -29.62 -13.81 -18.76
C PHE A 153 -28.34 -13.11 -19.23
N LEU A 154 -27.61 -12.44 -18.33
CA LEU A 154 -26.31 -11.86 -18.65
C LEU A 154 -25.31 -12.96 -19.04
N ALA A 155 -25.28 -14.09 -18.34
CA ALA A 155 -24.38 -15.19 -18.68
C ALA A 155 -24.62 -15.72 -20.10
N ILE A 156 -25.88 -15.92 -20.50
CA ILE A 156 -26.22 -16.33 -21.87
C ILE A 156 -25.74 -15.29 -22.89
N ARG A 157 -25.94 -14.00 -22.63
CA ARG A 157 -25.48 -12.92 -23.51
C ARG A 157 -23.95 -12.83 -23.60
N ILE A 158 -23.24 -13.06 -22.51
CA ILE A 158 -21.78 -13.09 -22.49
C ILE A 158 -21.26 -14.20 -23.41
N GLU A 159 -21.83 -15.40 -23.34
CA GLU A 159 -21.38 -16.53 -24.19
C GLU A 159 -21.78 -16.40 -25.67
N GLN A 160 -22.74 -15.53 -25.99
CA GLN A 160 -23.02 -15.17 -27.37
C GLN A 160 -21.97 -14.22 -27.96
N LEU A 161 -21.24 -13.49 -27.11
CA LEU A 161 -20.27 -12.47 -27.52
C LEU A 161 -18.82 -12.90 -27.38
N LEU A 162 -18.52 -13.72 -26.37
CA LEU A 162 -17.19 -14.19 -26.00
C LEU A 162 -17.14 -15.72 -26.07
N ASN A 163 -16.01 -16.25 -26.51
CA ASN A 163 -15.76 -17.68 -26.45
C ASN A 163 -15.37 -18.14 -25.03
N LYS A 164 -15.38 -19.45 -24.79
CA LYS A 164 -15.12 -20.05 -23.47
C LYS A 164 -13.74 -19.67 -22.91
N ASN A 165 -12.73 -19.55 -23.76
CA ASN A 165 -11.37 -19.19 -23.33
C ASN A 165 -11.30 -17.72 -22.90
N GLU A 166 -11.92 -16.81 -23.65
CA GLU A 166 -12.03 -15.39 -23.28
C GLU A 166 -12.79 -15.20 -21.95
N ILE A 167 -13.88 -15.95 -21.76
CA ILE A 167 -14.65 -15.92 -20.50
C ILE A 167 -13.79 -16.39 -19.33
N LEU A 168 -13.05 -17.48 -19.52
CA LEU A 168 -12.20 -18.06 -18.48
C LEU A 168 -11.03 -17.12 -18.15
N GLU A 169 -10.38 -16.53 -19.15
CA GLU A 169 -9.32 -15.54 -18.95
C GLU A 169 -9.82 -14.33 -18.15
N LEU A 170 -10.96 -13.76 -18.54
CA LEU A 170 -11.57 -12.64 -17.81
C LEU A 170 -11.94 -13.02 -16.38
N TYR A 171 -12.51 -14.21 -16.19
CA TYR A 171 -12.88 -14.71 -14.86
C TYR A 171 -11.65 -14.87 -13.96
N LEU A 172 -10.63 -15.58 -14.45
CA LEU A 172 -9.39 -15.85 -13.71
C LEU A 172 -8.58 -14.59 -13.42
N ASN A 173 -8.74 -13.53 -14.21
CA ASN A 173 -8.14 -12.23 -13.92
C ASN A 173 -9.03 -11.35 -13.02
N LYS A 174 -10.36 -11.51 -13.01
CA LYS A 174 -11.29 -10.64 -12.27
C LYS A 174 -11.57 -11.11 -10.84
N ILE A 175 -11.64 -12.42 -10.62
CA ILE A 175 -12.16 -13.01 -9.39
C ILE A 175 -11.43 -12.49 -8.14
N TYR A 176 -12.18 -12.12 -7.10
CA TYR A 176 -11.59 -11.70 -5.83
C TYR A 176 -11.16 -12.91 -5.01
N LEU A 177 -9.88 -12.95 -4.63
CA LEU A 177 -9.25 -14.11 -3.99
C LEU A 177 -8.75 -13.79 -2.57
N GLY A 178 -9.11 -12.64 -2.00
CA GLY A 178 -8.73 -12.25 -0.64
C GLY A 178 -7.48 -11.36 -0.60
N TYR A 179 -7.22 -10.69 0.53
CA TYR A 179 -6.02 -9.85 0.73
C TYR A 179 -5.78 -8.82 -0.39
N ARG A 180 -6.87 -8.25 -0.91
CA ARG A 180 -6.89 -7.32 -2.05
C ARG A 180 -6.38 -7.91 -3.37
N ALA A 181 -6.13 -9.22 -3.45
CA ALA A 181 -5.76 -9.91 -4.68
C ALA A 181 -7.00 -10.15 -5.56
N TYR A 182 -6.96 -9.62 -6.77
CA TYR A 182 -7.94 -9.87 -7.82
C TYR A 182 -7.24 -10.58 -8.99
N GLY A 183 -7.71 -11.80 -9.25
CA GLY A 183 -7.17 -12.70 -10.23
C GLY A 183 -6.01 -13.56 -9.76
N VAL A 184 -5.78 -14.66 -10.48
CA VAL A 184 -4.84 -15.72 -10.07
C VAL A 184 -3.39 -15.27 -10.02
N GLY A 185 -2.96 -14.37 -10.91
CA GLY A 185 -1.60 -13.82 -10.90
C GLY A 185 -1.32 -13.03 -9.63
N ALA A 186 -2.28 -12.20 -9.19
CA ALA A 186 -2.15 -11.47 -7.93
C ALA A 186 -2.19 -12.40 -6.72
N ALA A 187 -3.00 -13.46 -6.74
CA ALA A 187 -3.08 -14.42 -5.64
C ALA A 187 -1.80 -15.25 -5.50
N ALA A 188 -1.21 -15.69 -6.62
CA ALA A 188 0.07 -16.39 -6.66
C ALA A 188 1.17 -15.58 -5.96
N GLN A 189 1.28 -14.30 -6.32
CA GLN A 189 2.22 -13.39 -5.69
C GLN A 189 1.88 -13.18 -4.21
N VAL A 190 0.64 -12.81 -3.87
CA VAL A 190 0.27 -12.41 -2.50
C VAL A 190 0.45 -13.53 -1.48
N TYR A 191 0.10 -14.77 -1.85
CA TYR A 191 0.13 -15.90 -0.92
C TYR A 191 1.45 -16.65 -0.93
N PHE A 192 2.11 -16.77 -2.09
CA PHE A 192 3.27 -17.66 -2.25
C PHE A 192 4.52 -16.95 -2.78
N GLY A 193 4.45 -15.67 -3.14
CA GLY A 193 5.59 -14.93 -3.68
C GLY A 193 6.04 -15.42 -5.07
N LYS A 194 5.15 -16.14 -5.77
CA LYS A 194 5.44 -16.87 -7.02
C LYS A 194 4.63 -16.34 -8.20
N THR A 195 5.14 -16.56 -9.41
CA THR A 195 4.33 -16.45 -10.63
C THR A 195 3.43 -17.69 -10.80
N VAL A 196 2.40 -17.59 -11.64
CA VAL A 196 1.40 -18.67 -11.80
C VAL A 196 2.01 -20.00 -12.25
N ASP A 197 3.07 -19.95 -13.07
CA ASP A 197 3.83 -21.09 -13.60
C ASP A 197 4.76 -21.76 -12.58
N GLN A 198 5.04 -21.10 -11.46
CA GLN A 198 5.91 -21.62 -10.39
C GLN A 198 5.13 -22.33 -9.28
N LEU A 199 3.80 -22.30 -9.33
CA LEU A 199 2.95 -22.88 -8.29
C LEU A 199 2.95 -24.40 -8.36
N SER A 200 2.89 -25.05 -7.20
CA SER A 200 2.60 -26.48 -7.12
C SER A 200 1.11 -26.76 -7.31
N LEU A 201 0.74 -28.00 -7.64
CA LEU A 201 -0.67 -28.43 -7.70
C LEU A 201 -1.40 -28.15 -6.38
N SER A 202 -0.71 -28.28 -5.24
CA SER A 202 -1.26 -27.98 -3.91
C SER A 202 -1.61 -26.49 -3.79
N GLU A 203 -0.71 -25.60 -4.19
CA GLU A 203 -0.88 -24.15 -4.15
C GLU A 203 -1.97 -23.68 -5.14
N MET A 204 -2.02 -24.24 -6.35
CA MET A 204 -3.09 -23.99 -7.32
C MET A 204 -4.46 -24.37 -6.75
N ALA A 205 -4.55 -25.53 -6.08
CA ALA A 205 -5.78 -25.99 -5.44
C ALA A 205 -6.21 -25.10 -4.26
N VAL A 206 -5.26 -24.48 -3.54
CA VAL A 206 -5.58 -23.45 -2.53
C VAL A 206 -6.26 -22.28 -3.22
N ILE A 207 -5.63 -21.70 -4.24
CA ILE A 207 -6.12 -20.52 -4.96
C ILE A 207 -7.51 -20.77 -5.57
N ALA A 208 -7.70 -21.90 -6.26
CA ALA A 208 -8.98 -22.30 -6.85
C ALA A 208 -10.08 -22.56 -5.80
N GLY A 209 -9.71 -22.80 -4.55
CA GLY A 209 -10.64 -22.97 -3.44
C GLY A 209 -11.21 -21.67 -2.87
N LEU A 210 -10.54 -20.53 -3.10
CA LEU A 210 -10.84 -19.24 -2.49
C LEU A 210 -12.14 -18.56 -2.96
N PRO A 211 -12.60 -18.66 -4.24
CA PRO A 211 -13.79 -17.94 -4.71
C PRO A 211 -15.03 -18.12 -3.83
N LYS A 212 -15.21 -19.31 -3.23
CA LYS A 212 -16.35 -19.61 -2.35
C LYS A 212 -16.40 -18.73 -1.10
N ALA A 213 -15.26 -18.45 -0.47
CA ALA A 213 -15.18 -17.60 0.72
C ALA A 213 -13.75 -17.04 0.89
N PRO A 214 -13.35 -16.03 0.09
CA PRO A 214 -11.96 -15.62 -0.02
C PRO A 214 -11.39 -15.03 1.28
N SER A 215 -12.24 -14.46 2.14
CA SER A 215 -11.81 -13.91 3.43
C SER A 215 -11.60 -14.96 4.52
N THR A 216 -12.24 -16.12 4.44
CA THR A 216 -12.21 -17.13 5.53
C THR A 216 -11.45 -18.41 5.17
N PHE A 217 -11.31 -18.73 3.88
CA PHE A 217 -10.55 -19.88 3.39
C PHE A 217 -9.13 -19.55 2.95
N ASN A 218 -8.72 -18.28 3.00
CA ASN A 218 -7.34 -17.95 2.67
C ASN A 218 -6.37 -18.42 3.79
N PRO A 219 -5.15 -18.82 3.41
CA PRO A 219 -4.20 -19.43 4.35
C PRO A 219 -3.59 -18.43 5.35
N LEU A 220 -3.61 -17.13 5.06
CA LEU A 220 -3.10 -16.07 5.95
C LEU A 220 -4.06 -15.78 7.11
N TYR A 221 -5.34 -16.06 6.93
CA TYR A 221 -6.37 -15.92 7.97
C TYR A 221 -6.55 -17.21 8.78
N SER A 222 -6.65 -18.37 8.09
CA SER A 222 -6.83 -19.66 8.75
C SER A 222 -6.25 -20.79 7.90
N MET A 223 -5.10 -21.30 8.34
CA MET A 223 -4.40 -22.39 7.67
C MET A 223 -5.26 -23.67 7.60
N ASP A 224 -5.90 -24.08 8.71
CA ASP A 224 -6.72 -25.29 8.76
C ASP A 224 -7.89 -25.26 7.76
N ARG A 225 -8.56 -24.10 7.65
CA ARG A 225 -9.65 -23.91 6.71
C ARG A 225 -9.17 -23.93 5.26
N ALA A 226 -7.99 -23.35 5.00
CA ALA A 226 -7.36 -23.40 3.68
C ALA A 226 -7.00 -24.85 3.29
N ILE A 227 -6.41 -25.63 4.20
CA ILE A 227 -6.08 -27.05 3.98
C ILE A 227 -7.35 -27.86 3.67
N ALA A 228 -8.39 -27.70 4.50
CA ALA A 228 -9.66 -28.41 4.28
C ALA A 228 -10.27 -28.06 2.92
N ARG A 229 -10.25 -26.78 2.54
CA ARG A 229 -10.79 -26.33 1.26
C ARG A 229 -9.97 -26.81 0.07
N ARG A 230 -8.64 -26.74 0.14
CA ARG A 230 -7.71 -27.28 -0.86
C ARG A 230 -7.96 -28.76 -1.11
N ASN A 231 -8.12 -29.56 -0.05
CA ASN A 231 -8.36 -31.00 -0.19
C ASN A 231 -9.69 -31.30 -0.91
N VAL A 232 -10.72 -30.46 -0.72
CA VAL A 232 -11.96 -30.55 -1.50
C VAL A 232 -11.70 -30.27 -2.98
N VAL A 233 -10.91 -29.25 -3.32
CA VAL A 233 -10.54 -28.95 -4.71
C VAL A 233 -9.79 -30.12 -5.35
N LEU A 234 -8.75 -30.63 -4.68
CA LEU A 234 -7.99 -31.79 -5.16
C LEU A 234 -8.89 -33.02 -5.36
N SER A 235 -9.83 -33.28 -4.45
CA SER A 235 -10.76 -34.41 -4.58
C SER A 235 -11.70 -34.23 -5.78
N ARG A 236 -12.12 -33.00 -6.07
CA ARG A 236 -12.92 -32.70 -7.26
C ARG A 236 -12.11 -32.89 -8.53
N MET A 237 -10.87 -32.40 -8.58
CA MET A 237 -9.97 -32.60 -9.72
C MET A 237 -9.73 -34.08 -10.02
N LEU A 238 -9.57 -34.92 -8.98
CA LEU A 238 -9.45 -36.36 -9.13
C LEU A 238 -10.74 -36.99 -9.68
N SER A 239 -11.91 -36.60 -9.15
CA SER A 239 -13.20 -37.15 -9.60
C SER A 239 -13.57 -36.80 -11.04
N GLU A 240 -13.12 -35.63 -11.51
CA GLU A 240 -13.32 -35.17 -12.90
C GLU A 240 -12.19 -35.67 -13.83
N GLY A 241 -11.22 -36.43 -13.31
CA GLY A 241 -10.15 -37.06 -14.09
C GLY A 241 -9.00 -36.13 -14.51
N TYR A 242 -8.89 -34.92 -13.94
CA TYR A 242 -7.82 -33.97 -14.27
C TYR A 242 -6.48 -34.30 -13.63
N ILE A 243 -6.47 -35.08 -12.55
CA ILE A 243 -5.27 -35.54 -11.86
C ILE A 243 -5.37 -37.03 -11.54
N THR A 244 -4.23 -37.68 -11.41
CA THR A 244 -4.11 -39.07 -10.98
C THR A 244 -4.20 -39.21 -9.46
N GLN A 245 -4.47 -40.41 -8.97
CA GLN A 245 -4.45 -40.72 -7.53
C GLN A 245 -3.09 -40.37 -6.89
N ALA A 246 -1.98 -40.65 -7.58
CA ALA A 246 -0.64 -40.33 -7.09
C ALA A 246 -0.43 -38.81 -6.93
N GLN A 247 -0.86 -38.00 -7.91
CA GLN A 247 -0.80 -36.54 -7.84
C GLN A 247 -1.69 -35.99 -6.72
N TYR A 248 -2.89 -36.57 -6.53
CA TYR A 248 -3.78 -36.21 -5.44
C TYR A 248 -3.12 -36.44 -4.07
N ASP A 249 -2.55 -37.63 -3.84
CA ASP A 249 -1.93 -37.98 -2.56
C ASP A 249 -0.68 -37.12 -2.28
N GLN A 250 0.14 -36.88 -3.30
CA GLN A 250 1.31 -35.99 -3.22
C GLN A 250 0.88 -34.55 -2.85
N ALA A 251 0.00 -33.92 -3.63
CA ALA A 251 -0.41 -32.54 -3.41
C ALA A 251 -1.17 -32.34 -2.08
N ARG A 252 -1.90 -33.36 -1.63
CA ARG A 252 -2.60 -33.35 -0.34
C ARG A 252 -1.62 -33.41 0.85
N SER A 253 -0.52 -34.15 0.71
CA SER A 253 0.52 -34.26 1.76
C SER A 253 1.44 -33.05 1.85
N GLU A 254 1.53 -32.25 0.79
CA GLU A 254 2.36 -31.05 0.73
C GLU A 254 1.91 -30.00 1.77
N PRO A 255 2.81 -29.48 2.62
CA PRO A 255 2.50 -28.39 3.54
C PRO A 255 2.23 -27.09 2.76
N ILE A 256 1.25 -26.31 3.22
CA ILE A 256 0.99 -24.98 2.63
C ILE A 256 1.93 -23.97 3.30
N ASP A 257 2.97 -23.56 2.61
CA ASP A 257 3.83 -22.45 3.02
C ASP A 257 3.32 -21.14 2.42
N ALA A 258 2.34 -20.53 3.09
CA ALA A 258 1.75 -19.28 2.64
C ALA A 258 2.08 -18.14 3.61
N ASN A 259 2.74 -17.11 3.09
CA ASN A 259 3.09 -15.89 3.80
C ASN A 259 2.59 -14.68 3.03
N TYR A 260 2.38 -13.54 3.72
CA TYR A 260 1.94 -12.34 3.03
C TYR A 260 3.10 -11.70 2.28
N HIS A 261 3.06 -11.73 0.96
CA HIS A 261 4.07 -11.10 0.12
C HIS A 261 3.52 -9.76 -0.40
N ALA A 262 4.12 -8.67 0.06
CA ALA A 262 3.92 -7.35 -0.52
C ALA A 262 4.83 -7.18 -1.75
N PRO A 263 4.50 -6.27 -2.68
CA PRO A 263 5.45 -5.81 -3.67
C PRO A 263 6.73 -5.35 -2.96
N GLU A 264 7.89 -5.87 -3.39
CA GLU A 264 9.17 -5.46 -2.82
C GLU A 264 9.46 -4.01 -3.22
N ILE A 265 9.32 -3.11 -2.24
CA ILE A 265 9.73 -1.72 -2.41
C ILE A 265 11.24 -1.65 -2.25
N ALA A 266 11.91 -1.35 -3.35
CA ALA A 266 13.35 -1.43 -3.51
C ALA A 266 14.08 -0.42 -2.61
N PHE A 267 13.49 0.75 -2.38
CA PHE A 267 13.87 1.70 -1.34
C PHE A 267 12.75 2.73 -1.11
N SER A 268 12.79 3.38 0.06
CA SER A 268 11.75 4.32 0.48
C SER A 268 12.03 5.75 -0.03
N ALA A 269 11.05 6.36 -0.69
CA ALA A 269 11.07 7.76 -1.12
C ALA A 269 9.69 8.43 -0.98
N PRO A 270 9.05 8.39 0.21
CA PRO A 270 7.61 8.58 0.34
C PRO A 270 7.12 9.98 -0.02
N TYR A 271 7.92 11.02 0.25
CA TYR A 271 7.58 12.39 -0.13
C TYR A 271 7.54 12.57 -1.66
N LEU A 272 8.51 11.98 -2.38
CA LEU A 272 8.52 12.01 -3.84
C LEU A 272 7.40 11.16 -4.42
N SER A 273 7.20 9.94 -3.90
CA SER A 273 6.14 9.05 -4.36
C SER A 273 4.75 9.68 -4.17
N GLU A 274 4.54 10.41 -3.07
CA GLU A 274 3.32 11.18 -2.84
C GLU A 274 3.17 12.36 -3.81
N MET A 275 4.26 13.06 -4.16
CA MET A 275 4.22 14.09 -5.21
C MET A 275 3.83 13.49 -6.57
N VAL A 276 4.39 12.32 -6.92
CA VAL A 276 4.02 11.60 -8.14
C VAL A 276 2.54 11.21 -8.10
N ARG A 277 2.06 10.69 -6.96
CA ARG A 277 0.65 10.33 -6.79
C ARG A 277 -0.28 11.51 -7.01
N GLN A 278 0.03 12.66 -6.40
CA GLN A 278 -0.75 13.89 -6.55
C GLN A 278 -0.74 14.38 -8.00
N GLU A 279 0.43 14.38 -8.65
CA GLU A 279 0.54 14.80 -10.05
C GLU A 279 -0.26 13.90 -10.99
N MET A 280 -0.19 12.58 -10.80
CA MET A 280 -0.96 11.62 -11.58
C MET A 280 -2.47 11.79 -11.36
N TYR A 281 -2.89 12.03 -10.12
CA TYR A 281 -4.29 12.33 -9.83
C TYR A 281 -4.75 13.64 -10.49
N ASN A 282 -3.94 14.70 -10.45
CA ASN A 282 -4.30 15.97 -11.06
C ASN A 282 -4.46 15.86 -12.58
N ARG A 283 -3.69 14.97 -13.23
CA ARG A 283 -3.74 14.76 -14.69
C ARG A 283 -4.82 13.79 -15.14
N TYR A 284 -5.03 12.70 -14.39
CA TYR A 284 -5.83 11.56 -14.83
C TYR A 284 -7.01 11.25 -13.89
N GLY A 285 -7.16 11.96 -12.77
CA GLY A 285 -8.20 11.70 -11.78
C GLY A 285 -8.07 10.30 -11.16
N GLU A 286 -9.21 9.67 -10.87
CA GLU A 286 -9.25 8.31 -10.30
C GLU A 286 -8.64 7.24 -11.22
N SER A 287 -8.67 7.45 -12.55
CA SER A 287 -8.09 6.50 -13.52
C SER A 287 -6.58 6.29 -13.31
N ALA A 288 -5.90 7.27 -12.69
CA ALA A 288 -4.50 7.14 -12.29
C ALA A 288 -4.26 5.86 -11.46
N TYR A 289 -5.21 5.47 -10.60
CA TYR A 289 -5.08 4.32 -9.70
C TYR A 289 -5.48 2.99 -10.33
N GLU A 290 -6.05 3.01 -11.53
CA GLU A 290 -6.75 1.86 -12.13
C GLU A 290 -6.21 1.46 -13.50
N ASP A 291 -5.56 2.37 -14.22
CA ASP A 291 -5.10 2.11 -15.60
C ASP A 291 -3.69 1.47 -15.68
N GLY A 292 -3.08 1.15 -14.53
CA GLY A 292 -1.79 0.45 -14.50
C GLY A 292 -0.60 1.30 -14.96
N TYR A 293 -0.66 2.62 -14.78
CA TYR A 293 0.46 3.51 -15.12
C TYR A 293 1.77 3.08 -14.45
N ARG A 294 2.84 3.06 -15.23
CA ARG A 294 4.22 2.89 -14.76
C ARG A 294 4.96 4.21 -14.89
N ILE A 295 5.28 4.83 -13.76
CA ILE A 295 5.89 6.16 -13.71
C ILE A 295 7.36 6.01 -13.36
N TYR A 296 8.24 6.49 -14.22
CA TYR A 296 9.68 6.52 -13.98
C TYR A 296 10.07 7.91 -13.49
N THR A 297 10.65 7.98 -12.29
CA THR A 297 11.14 9.21 -11.68
C THR A 297 12.59 9.47 -12.05
N THR A 298 13.14 10.59 -11.58
CA THR A 298 14.53 11.00 -11.84
C THR A 298 15.50 10.66 -10.70
N ILE A 299 15.03 10.02 -9.63
CA ILE A 299 15.86 9.70 -8.46
C ILE A 299 16.52 8.33 -8.58
N THR A 300 17.67 8.14 -7.93
CA THR A 300 18.34 6.84 -7.76
C THR A 300 18.44 6.49 -6.27
N ARG A 301 18.51 5.19 -5.95
CA ARG A 301 18.58 4.72 -4.54
C ARG A 301 19.69 5.42 -3.77
N LYS A 302 20.89 5.46 -4.35
CA LYS A 302 22.10 5.98 -3.70
C LYS A 302 21.93 7.43 -3.24
N VAL A 303 21.46 8.31 -4.13
CA VAL A 303 21.33 9.74 -3.84
C VAL A 303 20.18 10.00 -2.88
N GLN A 304 19.04 9.31 -3.06
CA GLN A 304 17.88 9.46 -2.19
C GLN A 304 18.18 9.00 -0.74
N GLN A 305 18.83 7.85 -0.56
CA GLN A 305 19.19 7.35 0.77
C GLN A 305 20.23 8.25 1.45
N ALA A 306 21.23 8.73 0.71
CA ALA A 306 22.21 9.68 1.24
C ALA A 306 21.54 10.97 1.72
N ALA A 307 20.59 11.52 0.95
CA ALA A 307 19.80 12.68 1.33
C ALA A 307 18.96 12.43 2.60
N GLN A 308 18.27 11.28 2.67
CA GLN A 308 17.46 10.92 3.82
C GLN A 308 18.31 10.75 5.09
N GLN A 309 19.47 10.11 4.97
CA GLN A 309 20.40 9.95 6.09
C GLN A 309 20.96 11.30 6.54
N ALA A 310 21.34 12.18 5.60
CA ALA A 310 21.84 13.51 5.92
C ALA A 310 20.81 14.34 6.69
N VAL A 311 19.55 14.36 6.24
CA VAL A 311 18.47 15.06 6.96
C VAL A 311 18.28 14.48 8.35
N ARG A 312 18.17 13.15 8.47
CA ARG A 312 17.92 12.49 9.76
C ARG A 312 19.05 12.72 10.76
N ASN A 313 20.30 12.54 10.34
CA ASN A 313 21.47 12.76 11.20
C ASN A 313 21.52 14.20 11.70
N ASN A 314 21.41 15.19 10.80
CA ASN A 314 21.50 16.59 11.21
C ASN A 314 20.33 17.03 12.11
N VAL A 315 19.13 16.49 11.88
CA VAL A 315 17.96 16.73 12.75
C VAL A 315 18.17 16.11 14.13
N LEU A 316 18.64 14.86 14.21
CA LEU A 316 18.95 14.20 15.48
C LEU A 316 20.07 14.92 16.24
N ASP A 317 21.16 15.26 15.55
CA ASP A 317 22.29 15.96 16.13
C ASP A 317 21.88 17.34 16.66
N TYR A 318 21.01 18.05 15.94
CA TYR A 318 20.42 19.28 16.44
C TYR A 318 19.60 19.01 17.71
N ASP A 319 18.65 18.08 17.68
CA ASP A 319 17.77 17.76 18.80
C ASP A 319 18.55 17.38 20.07
N MET A 320 19.56 16.52 19.92
CA MET A 320 20.42 16.06 21.01
C MET A 320 21.22 17.21 21.67
N ARG A 321 21.62 18.23 20.91
CA ARG A 321 22.29 19.43 21.46
C ARG A 321 21.36 20.36 22.22
N HIS A 322 20.04 20.16 22.16
CA HIS A 322 19.06 20.93 22.94
C HIS A 322 18.61 20.16 24.19
N GLY A 323 18.80 18.84 24.22
CA GLY A 323 18.67 18.02 25.43
C GLY A 323 17.49 17.05 25.37
N TYR A 324 17.45 16.17 26.35
CA TYR A 324 16.43 15.14 26.49
C TYR A 324 15.22 15.67 27.25
N ARG A 325 14.04 15.50 26.64
CA ARG A 325 12.74 15.95 27.14
C ARG A 325 12.05 14.90 28.03
N GLY A 326 12.71 13.76 28.24
CA GLY A 326 12.18 12.66 29.06
C GLY A 326 11.57 11.54 28.22
N PRO A 327 11.10 10.46 28.88
CA PRO A 327 10.47 9.35 28.20
C PRO A 327 9.18 9.80 27.50
N ALA A 328 8.82 9.13 26.41
CA ALA A 328 7.60 9.44 25.68
C ALA A 328 6.33 9.04 26.45
N ASN A 329 6.41 7.99 27.28
CA ASN A 329 5.34 7.64 28.23
C ASN A 329 5.90 6.90 29.45
N VAL A 330 5.09 6.77 30.51
CA VAL A 330 5.36 5.94 31.69
C VAL A 330 4.23 4.93 31.83
N LEU A 331 4.51 3.66 31.52
CA LEU A 331 3.51 2.57 31.49
C LEU A 331 3.24 1.98 32.88
N TRP A 332 4.26 1.95 33.72
CA TRP A 332 4.16 1.67 35.16
C TRP A 332 5.28 2.40 35.89
N LYS A 333 5.12 2.62 37.20
CA LYS A 333 6.12 3.28 38.05
C LYS A 333 7.01 2.28 38.75
N VAL A 334 8.18 2.74 39.19
CA VAL A 334 9.07 1.96 40.06
C VAL A 334 8.32 1.57 41.35
N GLY A 335 8.27 0.28 41.64
CA GLY A 335 7.53 -0.29 42.77
C GLY A 335 6.13 -0.81 42.43
N GLU A 336 5.60 -0.53 41.23
CA GLU A 336 4.36 -1.14 40.73
C GLU A 336 4.63 -2.49 40.05
N THR A 337 3.59 -3.30 39.89
CA THR A 337 3.68 -4.56 39.14
C THR A 337 4.01 -4.28 37.68
N ALA A 338 5.14 -4.81 37.22
CA ALA A 338 5.56 -4.70 35.83
C ALA A 338 4.53 -5.34 34.88
N TRP A 339 4.37 -4.76 33.70
CA TRP A 339 3.52 -5.35 32.68
C TRP A 339 4.14 -6.65 32.17
N ASP A 340 3.29 -7.60 31.80
CA ASP A 340 3.75 -8.82 31.14
C ASP A 340 4.30 -8.54 29.72
N SER A 341 5.16 -9.43 29.24
CA SER A 341 5.83 -9.28 27.95
C SER A 341 4.86 -9.18 26.77
N LYS A 342 3.69 -9.84 26.85
CA LYS A 342 2.68 -9.80 25.78
C LYS A 342 2.04 -8.42 25.71
N LYS A 343 1.65 -7.85 26.85
CA LYS A 343 1.10 -6.50 26.93
C LYS A 343 2.10 -5.44 26.48
N ILE A 344 3.39 -5.59 26.83
CA ILE A 344 4.46 -4.71 26.34
C ILE A 344 4.59 -4.79 24.82
N THR A 345 4.73 -5.99 24.26
CA THR A 345 4.90 -6.18 22.81
C THR A 345 3.67 -5.73 22.02
N ASP A 346 2.46 -6.03 22.48
CA ASP A 346 1.21 -5.56 21.86
C ASP A 346 1.11 -4.02 21.86
N THR A 347 1.55 -3.38 22.96
CA THR A 347 1.58 -1.90 23.05
C THR A 347 2.62 -1.30 22.11
N LEU A 348 3.83 -1.86 22.06
CA LEU A 348 4.91 -1.38 21.18
C LEU A 348 4.59 -1.59 19.70
N LYS A 349 3.94 -2.70 19.33
CA LYS A 349 3.49 -2.96 17.95
C LYS A 349 2.44 -1.98 17.45
N ALA A 350 1.69 -1.34 18.35
CA ALA A 350 0.73 -0.31 18.00
C ALA A 350 1.37 1.07 17.75
N LEU A 351 2.63 1.26 18.16
CA LEU A 351 3.34 2.52 17.97
C LEU A 351 4.00 2.61 16.58
N PRO A 352 4.04 3.80 15.98
CA PRO A 352 4.76 4.01 14.73
C PRO A 352 6.27 3.89 14.93
N THR A 353 6.97 3.52 13.87
CA THR A 353 8.44 3.61 13.79
C THR A 353 8.83 4.84 12.97
N TYR A 354 9.79 5.62 13.46
CA TYR A 354 10.23 6.87 12.80
C TYR A 354 11.69 6.73 12.38
N GLY A 355 11.92 6.41 11.10
CA GLY A 355 13.26 6.20 10.57
C GLY A 355 14.08 5.21 11.42
N PRO A 356 15.21 5.62 12.01
CA PRO A 356 16.05 4.75 12.84
C PRO A 356 15.54 4.59 14.29
N LEU A 357 14.45 5.25 14.68
CA LEU A 357 13.93 5.26 16.04
C LEU A 357 12.93 4.13 16.25
N LEU A 358 13.30 3.16 17.08
CA LEU A 358 12.45 2.06 17.51
C LEU A 358 11.83 2.36 18.88
N PRO A 359 10.52 2.10 19.08
CA PRO A 359 9.91 2.23 20.39
C PRO A 359 10.37 1.06 21.29
N ALA A 360 10.69 1.36 22.54
CA ALA A 360 11.13 0.36 23.53
C ALA A 360 10.55 0.67 24.91
N VAL A 361 10.45 -0.35 25.77
CA VAL A 361 10.06 -0.19 27.17
C VAL A 361 11.18 -0.66 28.08
N VAL A 362 11.60 0.19 29.03
CA VAL A 362 12.62 -0.14 30.02
C VAL A 362 12.05 -1.17 31.01
N THR A 363 12.56 -2.40 30.97
CA THR A 363 12.13 -3.50 31.85
C THR A 363 12.97 -3.59 33.12
N SER A 364 14.22 -3.14 33.07
CA SER A 364 15.10 -3.01 34.22
C SER A 364 16.06 -1.83 34.04
N ALA A 365 16.42 -1.16 35.13
CA ALA A 365 17.42 -0.11 35.13
C ALA A 365 18.20 -0.12 36.46
N ASN A 366 19.52 -0.03 36.35
CA ASN A 366 20.44 0.17 37.47
C ASN A 366 21.40 1.34 37.13
N PRO A 367 22.27 1.78 38.07
CA PRO A 367 23.17 2.90 37.80
C PRO A 367 24.12 2.75 36.59
N GLN A 368 24.40 1.51 36.15
CA GLN A 368 25.36 1.17 35.10
C GLN A 368 24.72 0.90 33.74
N GLU A 369 23.55 0.26 33.72
CA GLU A 369 22.85 -0.15 32.49
C GLU A 369 21.33 -0.20 32.67
N ALA A 370 20.62 -0.17 31.54
CA ALA A 370 19.19 -0.43 31.46
C ALA A 370 18.89 -1.44 30.37
N THR A 371 17.97 -2.37 30.64
CA THR A 371 17.44 -3.28 29.61
C THR A 371 16.11 -2.74 29.11
N ALA A 372 15.94 -2.70 27.79
CA ALA A 372 14.70 -2.29 27.16
C ALA A 372 14.18 -3.37 26.20
N ALA A 373 12.89 -3.70 26.30
CA ALA A 373 12.20 -4.62 25.40
C ALA A 373 11.72 -3.90 24.13
N LEU A 374 11.88 -4.54 22.98
CA LEU A 374 11.42 -4.09 21.67
C LEU A 374 10.07 -4.73 21.27
N ALA A 375 9.47 -4.23 20.19
CA ALA A 375 8.18 -4.69 19.68
C ALA A 375 8.18 -6.17 19.23
N ASP A 376 9.33 -6.69 18.81
CA ASP A 376 9.51 -8.09 18.38
C ASP A 376 9.72 -9.06 19.57
N GLY A 377 9.77 -8.53 20.80
CA GLY A 377 10.01 -9.31 22.01
C GLY A 377 11.49 -9.48 22.37
N THR A 378 12.41 -9.01 21.54
CA THR A 378 13.84 -8.97 21.87
C THR A 378 14.12 -7.90 22.91
N SER A 379 15.28 -7.98 23.57
CA SER A 379 15.74 -6.99 24.54
C SER A 379 17.08 -6.41 24.12
N VAL A 380 17.27 -5.11 24.36
CA VAL A 380 18.51 -4.38 24.10
C VAL A 380 19.07 -3.82 25.40
N SER A 381 20.40 -3.81 25.52
CA SER A 381 21.08 -3.16 26.64
C SER A 381 21.49 -1.74 26.27
N LEU A 382 21.23 -0.81 27.18
CA LEU A 382 21.60 0.59 27.04
C LEU A 382 22.60 0.96 28.13
N HIS A 383 23.79 1.37 27.70
CA HIS A 383 24.87 1.79 28.58
C HIS A 383 24.98 3.32 28.63
N MET A 384 25.75 3.82 29.60
CA MET A 384 25.94 5.26 29.81
C MET A 384 26.48 5.99 28.56
N GLU A 385 27.26 5.33 27.71
CA GLU A 385 27.76 5.89 26.44
C GLU A 385 26.62 6.36 25.53
N GLY A 386 25.62 5.50 25.32
CA GLY A 386 24.43 5.78 24.53
C GLY A 386 23.41 6.74 25.19
N MET A 387 23.66 7.18 26.43
CA MET A 387 22.79 8.09 27.19
C MET A 387 23.48 9.39 27.62
N ARG A 388 24.79 9.54 27.43
CA ARG A 388 25.55 10.68 27.93
C ARG A 388 25.09 12.02 27.36
N TRP A 389 24.53 11.99 26.15
CA TRP A 389 23.94 13.15 25.49
C TRP A 389 22.66 13.66 26.17
N ALA A 390 21.96 12.79 26.92
CA ALA A 390 20.60 13.00 27.41
C ALA A 390 20.51 13.91 28.64
N ARG A 391 21.14 15.07 28.53
CA ARG A 391 21.03 16.17 29.50
C ARG A 391 19.60 16.69 29.50
N PRO A 392 18.95 16.91 30.66
CA PRO A 392 17.57 17.39 30.69
C PRO A 392 17.40 18.69 29.91
N TYR A 393 16.41 18.75 29.01
CA TYR A 393 16.03 19.97 28.31
C TYR A 393 15.57 21.05 29.30
N ARG A 394 16.01 22.30 29.13
CA ARG A 394 15.55 23.46 29.92
C ARG A 394 14.95 24.54 29.01
N SER A 395 15.67 24.92 27.96
CA SER A 395 15.22 25.85 26.93
C SER A 395 16.05 25.65 25.65
N ASP A 396 15.68 26.34 24.57
CA ASP A 396 16.42 26.30 23.30
C ASP A 396 17.89 26.74 23.42
N THR A 397 18.26 27.42 24.49
CA THR A 397 19.63 27.90 24.72
C THR A 397 20.31 27.24 25.92
N GLN A 398 19.63 26.33 26.64
CA GLN A 398 20.15 25.77 27.89
C GLN A 398 19.78 24.31 28.11
N GLN A 399 20.78 23.53 28.54
CA GLN A 399 20.63 22.14 28.99
C GLN A 399 20.91 22.02 30.49
N GLY A 400 20.32 21.00 31.11
CA GLY A 400 20.59 20.58 32.49
C GLY A 400 21.99 19.97 32.68
N PRO A 401 22.28 19.44 33.89
CA PRO A 401 23.56 18.80 34.18
C PRO A 401 23.76 17.53 33.35
N THR A 402 25.03 17.17 33.12
CA THR A 402 25.40 15.89 32.48
C THR A 402 25.00 14.72 33.38
N PRO A 403 24.21 13.75 32.88
CA PRO A 403 23.88 12.54 33.64
C PRO A 403 25.14 11.77 34.04
N ARG A 404 25.16 11.18 35.23
CA ARG A 404 26.31 10.41 35.77
C ARG A 404 26.03 8.92 35.88
N LYS A 405 24.75 8.54 35.92
CA LYS A 405 24.26 7.17 36.03
C LYS A 405 23.13 6.96 35.03
N VAL A 406 22.92 5.73 34.59
CA VAL A 406 21.82 5.38 33.67
C VAL A 406 20.45 5.73 34.28
N THR A 407 20.28 5.50 35.59
CA THR A 407 19.08 5.87 36.33
C THR A 407 18.83 7.38 36.44
N ASP A 408 19.81 8.24 36.11
CA ASP A 408 19.55 9.69 36.03
C ASP A 408 18.74 10.05 34.76
N VAL A 409 18.71 9.14 33.78
CA VAL A 409 18.12 9.36 32.44
C VAL A 409 16.84 8.56 32.25
N VAL A 410 16.86 7.27 32.61
CA VAL A 410 15.74 6.36 32.41
C VAL A 410 15.40 5.58 33.67
N GLN A 411 14.14 5.15 33.77
CA GLN A 411 13.60 4.36 34.88
C GLN A 411 12.78 3.19 34.34
N THR A 412 12.67 2.12 35.12
CA THR A 412 11.80 0.98 34.79
C THR A 412 10.36 1.44 34.56
N GLY A 413 9.73 0.86 33.54
CA GLY A 413 8.35 1.16 33.13
C GLY A 413 8.19 2.35 32.19
N GLN A 414 9.30 3.01 31.82
CA GLN A 414 9.29 4.08 30.83
C GLN A 414 9.28 3.54 29.40
N GLN A 415 8.41 4.13 28.56
CA GLN A 415 8.49 3.97 27.11
C GLN A 415 9.43 5.04 26.54
N ILE A 416 10.48 4.57 25.86
CA ILE A 416 11.53 5.38 25.27
C ILE A 416 11.66 5.07 23.77
N TRP A 417 12.51 5.83 23.09
CA TRP A 417 12.97 5.52 21.75
C TRP A 417 14.42 5.10 21.80
N VAL A 418 14.79 4.10 21.02
CA VAL A 418 16.18 3.65 20.89
C VAL A 418 16.56 3.62 19.42
N ARG A 419 17.86 3.77 19.16
CA ARG A 419 18.42 3.62 17.81
C ARG A 419 19.75 2.90 17.88
N GLN A 420 20.07 2.17 16.84
CA GLN A 420 21.39 1.57 16.69
C GLN A 420 22.37 2.63 16.14
N VAL A 421 23.54 2.72 16.77
CA VAL A 421 24.67 3.53 16.33
C VAL A 421 25.87 2.60 16.31
N ASP A 422 26.38 2.34 15.12
CA ASP A 422 27.37 1.27 14.89
C ASP A 422 26.88 -0.08 15.46
N ASN A 423 27.54 -0.62 16.47
CA ASN A 423 27.16 -1.87 17.12
C ASN A 423 26.42 -1.67 18.45
N ASP A 424 26.23 -0.43 18.89
CA ASP A 424 25.67 -0.10 20.21
C ASP A 424 24.26 0.49 20.11
N TRP A 425 23.48 0.26 21.16
CA TRP A 425 22.15 0.84 21.30
C TRP A 425 22.20 2.13 22.09
N TRP A 426 21.65 3.19 21.48
CA TRP A 426 21.61 4.51 22.08
C TRP A 426 20.17 4.87 22.44
N LEU A 427 20.03 5.58 23.56
CA LEU A 427 18.79 6.30 23.85
C LEU A 427 18.59 7.34 22.74
N ALA A 428 17.35 7.45 22.29
CA ALA A 428 16.96 8.38 21.26
C ALA A 428 15.66 9.09 21.62
N GLN A 429 15.31 10.09 20.83
CA GLN A 429 14.15 10.92 21.04
C GLN A 429 13.59 11.33 19.68
N VAL A 430 12.26 11.38 19.57
CA VAL A 430 11.60 11.90 18.39
C VAL A 430 11.84 13.42 18.32
N PRO A 431 12.49 13.94 17.26
CA PRO A 431 12.79 15.36 17.16
C PRO A 431 11.53 16.22 17.04
N GLU A 432 11.49 17.34 17.75
CA GLU A 432 10.46 18.37 17.57
C GLU A 432 10.77 19.27 16.37
N VAL A 433 12.06 19.51 16.13
CA VAL A 433 12.52 20.21 14.94
C VAL A 433 12.38 19.35 13.68
N ASN A 434 12.39 20.01 12.53
CA ASN A 434 12.34 19.32 11.24
C ASN A 434 13.29 20.01 10.25
N SER A 435 13.62 19.28 9.18
CA SER A 435 14.43 19.77 8.08
C SER A 435 13.93 19.19 6.77
N ALA A 436 14.35 19.78 5.66
CA ALA A 436 14.05 19.32 4.32
C ALA A 436 15.27 19.46 3.43
N LEU A 437 15.33 18.63 2.39
CA LEU A 437 16.39 18.65 1.40
C LEU A 437 15.80 18.37 0.02
N VAL A 438 16.19 19.20 -0.95
CA VAL A 438 15.97 18.95 -2.36
C VAL A 438 17.30 19.08 -3.09
N SER A 439 17.60 18.12 -3.96
CA SER A 439 18.75 18.14 -4.85
C SER A 439 18.26 18.10 -6.29
N LEU A 440 18.74 19.02 -7.12
CA LEU A 440 18.32 19.18 -8.51
C LEU A 440 19.52 19.11 -9.45
N ASN A 441 19.30 18.59 -10.66
CA ASN A 441 20.22 18.80 -11.77
C ASN A 441 20.04 20.25 -12.30
N PRO A 442 21.07 21.11 -12.26
CA PRO A 442 20.93 22.52 -12.67
C PRO A 442 20.76 22.71 -14.17
N GLN A 443 21.10 21.72 -15.00
CA GLN A 443 20.96 21.80 -16.46
C GLN A 443 19.56 21.40 -16.93
N THR A 444 18.93 20.43 -16.26
CA THR A 444 17.63 19.85 -16.69
C THR A 444 16.47 20.16 -15.75
N GLY A 445 16.75 20.63 -14.54
CA GLY A 445 15.75 20.77 -13.47
C GLY A 445 15.30 19.44 -12.84
N ALA A 446 15.89 18.30 -13.24
CA ALA A 446 15.51 16.98 -12.73
C ALA A 446 15.76 16.86 -11.22
N VAL A 447 14.81 16.28 -10.48
CA VAL A 447 14.93 16.04 -9.04
C VAL A 447 15.80 14.81 -8.80
N LEU A 448 16.96 14.99 -8.17
CA LEU A 448 17.90 13.90 -7.88
C LEU A 448 17.66 13.25 -6.51
N ALA A 449 17.15 14.04 -5.56
CA ALA A 449 16.65 13.55 -4.29
C ALA A 449 15.68 14.56 -3.67
N LEU A 450 14.70 14.05 -2.91
CA LEU A 450 13.72 14.87 -2.21
C LEU A 450 13.35 14.27 -0.86
N VAL A 451 13.52 15.07 0.19
CA VAL A 451 13.19 14.73 1.58
C VAL A 451 12.41 15.88 2.19
N GLY A 452 11.15 15.64 2.54
CA GLY A 452 10.22 16.66 3.04
C GLY A 452 10.16 16.81 4.56
N GLY A 453 10.91 16.00 5.32
CA GLY A 453 10.87 15.97 6.78
C GLY A 453 11.76 14.88 7.36
N PHE A 454 11.83 14.81 8.70
CA PHE A 454 12.57 13.78 9.43
C PHE A 454 12.05 12.36 9.13
N ASP A 455 10.72 12.19 9.17
CA ASP A 455 10.06 10.96 8.81
C ASP A 455 8.64 11.22 8.28
N PHE A 456 8.24 10.47 7.25
CA PHE A 456 6.94 10.63 6.59
C PHE A 456 5.77 10.18 7.48
N ASN A 457 5.97 9.18 8.33
CA ASN A 457 4.94 8.73 9.28
C ASN A 457 4.74 9.75 10.41
N GLN A 458 5.77 10.53 10.74
CA GLN A 458 5.66 11.65 11.68
C GLN A 458 4.88 12.81 11.05
N SER A 459 5.20 13.16 9.80
CA SER A 459 4.57 14.28 9.11
C SER A 459 4.59 14.07 7.59
N LYS A 460 3.40 13.94 7.00
CA LYS A 460 3.20 13.85 5.54
C LYS A 460 3.38 15.21 4.83
N PHE A 461 3.50 16.30 5.59
CA PHE A 461 3.71 17.65 5.05
C PHE A 461 5.11 17.76 4.42
N ASN A 462 5.16 18.01 3.11
CA ASN A 462 6.39 18.07 2.35
C ASN A 462 7.02 19.46 2.43
N ARG A 463 7.94 19.66 3.38
CA ARG A 463 8.58 20.96 3.60
C ARG A 463 9.48 21.40 2.43
N ALA A 464 9.90 20.50 1.54
CA ALA A 464 10.71 20.86 0.38
C ALA A 464 9.90 21.67 -0.66
N THR A 465 8.58 21.45 -0.74
CA THR A 465 7.72 22.08 -1.75
C THR A 465 6.61 22.95 -1.17
N GLN A 466 6.18 22.69 0.08
CA GLN A 466 5.01 23.32 0.69
C GLN A 466 5.35 24.35 1.78
N ALA A 467 6.57 24.32 2.35
CA ALA A 467 6.92 25.21 3.44
C ALA A 467 7.45 26.57 2.94
N LEU A 468 6.65 27.63 3.09
CA LEU A 468 7.12 29.00 2.89
C LEU A 468 7.93 29.46 4.11
N ARG A 469 9.19 29.84 3.89
CA ARG A 469 10.11 30.30 4.94
C ARG A 469 10.90 31.50 4.47
N GLN A 470 11.31 32.36 5.40
CA GLN A 470 12.25 33.42 5.11
C GLN A 470 13.61 32.80 4.75
N VAL A 471 14.11 33.10 3.55
CA VAL A 471 15.39 32.58 3.04
C VAL A 471 16.63 33.22 3.71
N GLY A 472 16.44 34.32 4.43
CA GLY A 472 17.50 35.03 5.13
C GLY A 472 18.63 35.44 4.17
N SER A 473 19.88 35.24 4.58
CA SER A 473 21.05 35.61 3.77
C SER A 473 21.22 34.79 2.48
N ASN A 474 20.49 33.68 2.31
CA ASN A 474 20.60 32.85 1.10
C ASN A 474 20.06 33.56 -0.16
N ILE A 475 19.33 34.68 -0.02
CA ILE A 475 18.91 35.52 -1.16
C ILE A 475 20.04 36.36 -1.74
N LYS A 476 21.12 36.60 -0.96
CA LYS A 476 22.18 37.55 -1.33
C LYS A 476 22.78 37.26 -2.71
N PRO A 477 23.12 36.01 -3.09
CA PRO A 477 23.65 35.75 -4.43
C PRO A 477 22.81 36.35 -5.57
N PHE A 478 21.49 36.24 -5.53
CA PHE A 478 20.60 36.83 -6.55
C PHE A 478 20.70 38.36 -6.62
N LEU A 479 20.72 39.00 -5.45
CA LEU A 479 20.81 40.45 -5.37
C LEU A 479 22.21 40.97 -5.78
N TYR A 480 23.26 40.21 -5.47
CA TYR A 480 24.62 40.51 -5.92
C TYR A 480 24.75 40.35 -7.44
N THR A 481 24.14 39.32 -8.04
CA THR A 481 24.08 39.16 -9.50
C THR A 481 23.38 40.33 -10.16
N ALA A 482 22.22 40.76 -9.65
CA ALA A 482 21.54 41.95 -10.15
C ALA A 482 22.44 43.21 -10.07
N ALA A 483 23.22 43.34 -8.99
CA ALA A 483 24.13 44.46 -8.83
C ALA A 483 25.29 44.42 -9.84
N MET A 484 25.72 43.21 -10.20
CA MET A 484 26.71 43.01 -11.26
C MET A 484 26.14 43.33 -12.65
N ASP A 485 24.88 42.98 -12.92
CA ASP A 485 24.20 43.34 -14.17
C ASP A 485 24.05 44.86 -14.35
N LYS A 486 24.05 45.62 -13.24
CA LYS A 486 24.03 47.09 -13.22
C LYS A 486 25.43 47.73 -13.22
N GLY A 487 26.48 46.94 -13.44
CA GLY A 487 27.84 47.44 -13.66
C GLY A 487 28.78 47.35 -12.45
N LEU A 488 28.33 46.79 -11.31
CA LEU A 488 29.29 46.41 -10.27
C LEU A 488 30.10 45.18 -10.71
N THR A 489 31.32 45.05 -10.19
CA THR A 489 32.16 43.88 -10.40
C THR A 489 32.50 43.24 -9.06
N LEU A 490 33.01 42.00 -9.08
CA LEU A 490 33.52 41.35 -7.88
C LEU A 490 34.65 42.13 -7.18
N ALA A 491 35.28 43.09 -7.87
CA ALA A 491 36.32 43.96 -7.35
C ALA A 491 35.81 45.34 -6.89
N SER A 492 34.55 45.70 -7.16
CA SER A 492 33.96 46.98 -6.73
C SER A 492 34.07 47.14 -5.22
N MET A 493 34.50 48.31 -4.79
CA MET A 493 34.66 48.65 -3.37
C MET A 493 33.38 49.23 -2.80
N LEU A 494 32.91 48.68 -1.68
CA LEU A 494 31.74 49.15 -0.94
C LEU A 494 32.08 49.30 0.54
N ASN A 495 31.51 50.32 1.17
CA ASN A 495 31.79 50.63 2.58
C ASN A 495 30.94 49.75 3.52
N ASP A 496 31.58 48.84 4.24
CA ASP A 496 31.01 48.11 5.39
C ASP A 496 31.07 49.00 6.65
N VAL A 497 30.25 50.04 6.69
CA VAL A 497 30.12 50.99 7.82
C VAL A 497 28.64 51.20 8.18
N PRO A 498 28.31 51.48 9.45
CA PRO A 498 26.93 51.61 9.92
C PRO A 498 26.04 52.46 9.00
N ILE A 499 24.81 52.00 8.77
CA ILE A 499 23.78 52.73 8.04
C ILE A 499 22.74 53.19 9.07
N SER A 500 22.43 54.49 9.07
CA SER A 500 21.24 55.03 9.72
C SER A 500 20.44 55.77 8.67
N ARG A 501 19.15 55.48 8.57
CA ARG A 501 18.23 56.21 7.71
C ARG A 501 16.92 56.45 8.44
N TRP A 502 16.47 57.70 8.44
CA TRP A 502 15.12 58.05 8.83
C TRP A 502 14.12 57.44 7.83
N ASP A 503 13.16 56.68 8.34
CA ASP A 503 12.05 56.14 7.57
C ASP A 503 10.75 56.73 8.13
N ALA A 504 10.16 57.68 7.39
CA ALA A 504 8.95 58.39 7.80
C ALA A 504 7.73 57.45 7.92
N GLY A 505 7.75 56.27 7.28
CA GLY A 505 6.66 55.29 7.34
C GLY A 505 6.76 54.28 8.49
N ALA A 506 7.98 54.09 9.05
CA ALA A 506 8.24 53.07 10.07
C ALA A 506 8.30 53.62 11.52
N GLY A 507 8.17 54.94 11.69
CA GLY A 507 8.19 55.61 12.99
C GLY A 507 9.51 55.55 13.76
N SER A 508 10.57 54.95 13.17
CA SER A 508 11.90 54.83 13.77
C SER A 508 12.99 54.72 12.70
N ASP A 509 14.23 55.02 13.08
CA ASP A 509 15.40 54.90 12.19
C ASP A 509 15.65 53.44 11.80
N TRP A 510 15.69 53.15 10.49
CA TRP A 510 16.13 51.85 10.00
C TRP A 510 17.66 51.75 10.06
N ARG A 511 18.14 50.87 10.96
CA ARG A 511 19.57 50.68 11.27
C ARG A 511 19.98 49.20 11.11
N PRO A 512 20.15 48.69 9.88
CA PRO A 512 20.57 47.31 9.67
C PRO A 512 21.97 47.07 10.25
N LYS A 513 22.17 45.93 10.92
CA LYS A 513 23.44 45.52 11.52
C LYS A 513 23.96 44.25 10.87
N ASN A 514 25.28 44.07 10.86
CA ASN A 514 25.92 42.79 10.52
C ASN A 514 25.70 41.77 11.66
N SER A 515 25.90 40.49 11.37
CA SER A 515 25.92 39.41 12.37
C SER A 515 27.27 38.67 12.31
N PRO A 516 28.17 38.86 13.29
CA PRO A 516 28.10 39.82 14.40
C PRO A 516 28.21 41.29 13.92
N PRO A 517 27.88 42.31 14.76
CA PRO A 517 27.86 43.72 14.38
C PRO A 517 29.27 44.34 14.27
N GLN A 518 30.10 43.78 13.40
CA GLN A 518 31.47 44.20 13.12
C GLN A 518 31.58 44.80 11.70
N TYR A 519 32.41 45.82 11.57
CA TYR A 519 32.51 46.67 10.38
C TYR A 519 33.96 46.71 9.90
N ALA A 520 34.18 46.43 8.61
CA ALA A 520 35.51 46.31 8.02
C ALA A 520 35.92 47.53 7.18
N GLY A 521 35.09 48.58 7.10
CA GLY A 521 35.36 49.73 6.24
C GLY A 521 35.21 49.36 4.75
N PRO A 522 36.00 49.94 3.83
CA PRO A 522 35.93 49.61 2.41
C PRO A 522 36.33 48.16 2.15
N ILE A 523 35.41 47.35 1.61
CA ILE A 523 35.68 45.97 1.20
C ILE A 523 35.21 45.69 -0.23
N ARG A 524 35.78 44.67 -0.86
CA ARG A 524 35.36 44.25 -2.20
C ARG A 524 33.99 43.57 -2.16
N LEU A 525 33.21 43.72 -3.23
CA LEU A 525 31.90 43.09 -3.38
C LEU A 525 31.94 41.58 -3.08
N ARG A 526 32.95 40.86 -3.60
CA ARG A 526 33.12 39.42 -3.32
C ARG A 526 33.34 39.10 -1.83
N GLN A 527 34.01 39.97 -1.09
CA GLN A 527 34.20 39.81 0.35
C GLN A 527 32.89 40.07 1.10
N GLY A 528 32.12 41.07 0.66
CA GLY A 528 30.79 41.34 1.19
C GLY A 528 29.84 40.15 1.06
N LEU A 529 29.85 39.47 -0.10
CA LEU A 529 29.06 38.25 -0.32
C LEU A 529 29.59 37.10 0.53
N GLY A 530 30.90 36.80 0.45
CA GLY A 530 31.51 35.67 1.16
C GLY A 530 31.41 35.74 2.68
N GLN A 531 31.44 36.95 3.24
CA GLN A 531 31.24 37.19 4.69
C GLN A 531 29.79 37.53 5.06
N SER A 532 28.86 37.47 4.09
CA SER A 532 27.44 37.75 4.28
C SER A 532 27.18 39.12 4.97
N LYS A 533 27.92 40.17 4.59
CA LYS A 533 27.80 41.51 5.20
C LYS A 533 26.47 42.16 4.81
N ASN A 534 25.60 42.40 5.79
CA ASN A 534 24.26 42.97 5.59
C ASN A 534 24.33 44.40 5.07
N VAL A 535 25.21 45.22 5.64
CA VAL A 535 25.38 46.62 5.23
C VAL A 535 25.87 46.74 3.79
N VAL A 536 26.82 45.89 3.40
CA VAL A 536 27.35 45.89 2.02
C VAL A 536 26.27 45.49 1.02
N MET A 537 25.43 44.50 1.35
CA MET A 537 24.26 44.15 0.55
C MET A 537 23.32 45.36 0.36
N VAL A 538 22.97 46.07 1.44
CA VAL A 538 22.10 47.25 1.35
C VAL A 538 22.69 48.32 0.44
N ARG A 539 24.02 48.54 0.48
CA ARG A 539 24.69 49.51 -0.40
C ARG A 539 24.74 49.03 -1.85
N ALA A 540 25.00 47.74 -2.09
CA ALA A 540 24.96 47.16 -3.42
C ALA A 540 23.56 47.32 -4.05
N MET A 541 22.49 47.10 -3.29
CA MET A 541 21.11 47.37 -3.74
C MET A 541 20.91 48.83 -4.13
N ARG A 542 21.33 49.78 -3.27
CA ARG A 542 21.17 51.21 -3.55
C ARG A 542 21.94 51.68 -4.79
N ALA A 543 23.07 51.05 -5.08
CA ALA A 543 23.85 51.38 -6.28
C ALA A 543 23.12 50.97 -7.57
N MET A 544 22.12 50.08 -7.50
CA MET A 544 21.33 49.64 -8.66
C MET A 544 20.13 50.53 -9.01
N GLY A 545 19.68 51.36 -8.07
CA GLY A 545 18.38 52.06 -8.13
C GLY A 545 17.38 51.49 -7.14
#